data_AF-A0A2A5IF25-F1
#
_entry.id   AF-A0A2A5IF25-F1
#
_cell.length_a   1.000
_cell.length_b   1.000
_cell.length_c   1.000
_cell.angle_alpha   90.00
_cell.angle_beta   90.00
_cell.angle_gamma   90.00
#
_symmetry.space_group_name_H-M   'P 1'
#
loop_
_entity.id
_entity.type
_entity.pdbx_description
1 polymer ?
#
loop_
_entity_poly.entity_id
_entity_poly.type
_entity_poly.pdbx_seq_one_letter_code
_entity_poly.pdbx_strand_id
1 'polypeptide(L)'
;MSDKQMTTITTWNKRLKKVYREVKEIEPLLTAAIKQYESMYSHGVKKIMQANLKEVITGVSKEEAVKFLGPKLLEVFEWDNVLPVEKYRKFNALVWAKRIQRELNQQDEVIRYYRNRLWKIHSLLEKLEEAYRKNYEKKKVRKVFELMHQVTYLIFLRPKRVSDIAKLIELSFFPMSKNEFLSLLSIDHSRERAEEVKSHIDSIPKQVDFNTFCHFVHDWVLEDENNDLFFIILSHTNVEAAVQRYDKYKLDQAK
;
A
#
# COMPACT_ATOMS: atom_id res chain seq x y z
N MET A 1 1.84 0.57 -52.59
CA MET A 1 2.47 0.27 -51.29
C MET A 1 3.78 -0.45 -51.60
N SER A 2 4.92 0.02 -51.09
CA SER A 2 6.20 -0.67 -51.36
C SER A 2 6.35 -1.92 -50.48
N ASP A 3 7.12 -2.92 -50.92
CA ASP A 3 7.35 -4.16 -50.16
C ASP A 3 7.92 -3.90 -48.76
N LYS A 4 8.68 -2.81 -48.60
CA LYS A 4 9.21 -2.31 -47.32
C LYS A 4 8.12 -1.79 -46.38
N GLN A 5 7.08 -1.14 -46.91
CA GLN A 5 5.91 -0.71 -46.13
C GLN A 5 5.06 -1.92 -45.70
N MET A 6 4.89 -2.91 -46.58
CA MET A 6 4.08 -4.10 -46.32
C MET A 6 4.69 -5.01 -45.23
N THR A 7 6.00 -5.21 -45.25
CA THR A 7 6.75 -5.95 -44.22
C THR A 7 6.72 -5.25 -42.86
N THR A 8 6.79 -3.91 -42.86
CA THR A 8 6.70 -3.07 -41.65
C THR A 8 5.31 -3.16 -41.00
N ILE A 9 4.22 -3.02 -41.77
CA ILE A 9 2.84 -3.12 -41.27
C ILE A 9 2.54 -4.53 -40.71
N THR A 10 3.04 -5.58 -41.36
CA THR A 10 2.91 -6.97 -40.89
C THR A 10 3.56 -7.18 -39.52
N THR A 11 4.72 -6.56 -39.30
CA THR A 11 5.44 -6.61 -38.02
C THR A 11 4.67 -5.89 -36.91
N TRP A 12 4.13 -4.69 -37.19
CA TRP A 12 3.30 -3.95 -36.23
C TRP A 12 2.01 -4.70 -35.87
N ASN A 13 1.37 -5.35 -36.85
CA ASN A 13 0.20 -6.19 -36.60
C ASN A 13 0.49 -7.38 -35.68
N LYS A 14 1.65 -8.02 -35.82
CA LYS A 14 2.08 -9.08 -34.89
C LYS A 14 2.31 -8.52 -33.49
N ARG A 15 2.94 -7.35 -33.37
CA ARG A 15 3.15 -6.66 -32.09
C ARG A 15 1.84 -6.29 -31.41
N LEU A 16 0.88 -5.70 -32.12
CA LEU A 16 -0.45 -5.38 -31.57
C LEU A 16 -1.18 -6.63 -31.06
N LYS A 17 -1.13 -7.75 -31.80
CA LYS A 17 -1.71 -9.03 -31.36
C LYS A 17 -1.05 -9.57 -30.08
N LYS A 18 0.26 -9.38 -29.92
CA LYS A 18 0.99 -9.78 -28.70
C LYS A 18 0.57 -8.92 -27.51
N VAL A 19 0.54 -7.60 -27.70
CA VAL A 19 0.11 -6.65 -26.67
C VAL A 19 -1.30 -6.96 -26.19
N TYR A 20 -2.24 -7.21 -27.10
CA TYR A 20 -3.61 -7.55 -26.73
C TYR A 20 -3.70 -8.81 -25.84
N ARG A 21 -2.92 -9.86 -26.16
CA ARG A 21 -2.86 -11.07 -25.33
C ARG A 21 -2.28 -10.77 -23.96
N GLU A 22 -1.19 -10.01 -23.91
CA GLU A 22 -0.53 -9.68 -22.65
C GLU A 22 -1.43 -8.85 -21.74
N VAL A 23 -2.19 -7.88 -22.26
CA VAL A 23 -3.19 -7.13 -21.47
C VAL A 23 -4.26 -8.08 -20.91
N LYS A 24 -4.77 -9.00 -21.74
CA LYS A 24 -5.78 -9.99 -21.32
C LYS A 24 -5.27 -10.95 -20.24
N GLU A 25 -3.97 -11.23 -20.21
CA GLU A 25 -3.33 -12.03 -19.17
C GLU A 25 -3.11 -11.22 -17.88
N ILE A 26 -2.69 -9.96 -17.99
CA ILE A 26 -2.37 -9.11 -16.83
C ILE A 26 -3.64 -8.67 -16.08
N GLU A 27 -4.69 -8.29 -16.79
CA GLU A 27 -5.92 -7.73 -16.20
C GLU A 27 -6.51 -8.58 -15.05
N PRO A 28 -6.78 -9.88 -15.21
CA PRO A 28 -7.33 -10.69 -14.11
C PRO A 28 -6.35 -10.84 -12.95
N LEU A 29 -5.04 -10.93 -13.22
CA LEU A 29 -4.01 -11.08 -12.19
C LEU A 29 -3.87 -9.81 -11.34
N LEU A 30 -3.85 -8.64 -11.99
CA LEU A 30 -3.84 -7.35 -11.30
C LEU A 30 -5.11 -7.15 -10.48
N THR A 31 -6.28 -7.47 -11.06
CA THR A 31 -7.57 -7.36 -10.35
C THR A 31 -7.62 -8.27 -9.12
N ALA A 32 -7.13 -9.51 -9.24
CA ALA A 32 -7.03 -10.43 -8.11
C ALA A 32 -6.06 -9.90 -7.03
N ALA A 33 -4.90 -9.39 -7.44
CA ALA A 33 -3.93 -8.82 -6.51
C ALA A 33 -4.51 -7.61 -5.74
N ILE A 34 -5.28 -6.74 -6.41
CA ILE A 34 -5.98 -5.62 -5.79
C ILE A 34 -7.05 -6.10 -4.81
N LYS A 35 -7.89 -7.07 -5.20
CA LYS A 35 -8.90 -7.63 -4.29
C LYS A 35 -8.29 -8.29 -3.05
N GLN A 36 -7.16 -8.96 -3.22
CA GLN A 36 -6.41 -9.53 -2.10
C GLN A 36 -5.91 -8.42 -1.16
N TYR A 37 -5.33 -7.33 -1.70
CA TYR A 37 -4.97 -6.16 -0.91
C TYR A 37 -6.18 -5.64 -0.11
N GLU A 38 -7.33 -5.45 -0.76
CA GLU A 38 -8.55 -4.93 -0.10
C GLU A 38 -9.04 -5.85 1.02
N SER A 39 -8.97 -7.17 0.80
CA SER A 39 -9.32 -8.17 1.81
C SER A 39 -8.39 -8.13 3.02
N MET A 40 -7.07 -8.08 2.78
CA MET A 40 -6.06 -7.95 3.83
C MET A 40 -6.23 -6.65 4.62
N TYR A 41 -6.49 -5.54 3.92
CA TYR A 41 -6.74 -4.24 4.54
C TYR A 41 -7.98 -4.28 5.44
N SER A 42 -9.10 -4.81 4.94
CA SER A 42 -10.36 -4.93 5.68
C SER A 42 -10.21 -5.84 6.91
N HIS A 43 -9.55 -6.99 6.74
CA HIS A 43 -9.24 -7.89 7.84
C HIS A 43 -8.38 -7.19 8.90
N GLY A 44 -7.35 -6.48 8.44
CA GLY A 44 -6.45 -5.77 9.31
C GLY A 44 -7.12 -4.67 10.13
N VAL A 45 -7.93 -3.82 9.50
CA VAL A 45 -8.74 -2.80 10.18
C VAL A 45 -9.61 -3.42 11.27
N LYS A 46 -10.26 -4.56 10.99
CA LYS A 46 -11.04 -5.29 12.00
C LYS A 46 -10.17 -5.73 13.18
N LYS A 47 -8.97 -6.26 12.94
CA LYS A 47 -8.06 -6.70 14.00
C LYS A 47 -7.55 -5.54 14.87
N ILE A 48 -7.26 -4.38 14.26
CA ILE A 48 -6.89 -3.15 15.00
C ILE A 48 -8.06 -2.69 15.87
N MET A 49 -9.27 -2.57 15.31
CA MET A 49 -10.47 -2.19 16.07
C MET A 49 -10.78 -3.18 17.21
N GLN A 50 -10.62 -4.49 16.95
CA GLN A 50 -10.76 -5.54 17.95
C GLN A 50 -9.78 -5.41 19.12
N ALA A 51 -8.50 -5.16 18.81
CA ALA A 51 -7.47 -4.94 19.84
C ALA A 51 -7.80 -3.71 20.70
N ASN A 52 -8.23 -2.61 20.07
CA ASN A 52 -8.65 -1.38 20.76
C ASN A 52 -9.82 -1.62 21.71
N LEU A 53 -10.89 -2.22 21.19
CA LEU A 53 -12.10 -2.45 21.96
C LEU A 53 -11.84 -3.32 23.18
N LYS A 54 -11.03 -4.37 23.04
CA LYS A 54 -10.69 -5.28 24.14
C LYS A 54 -9.96 -4.57 25.28
N GLU A 55 -9.09 -3.61 24.98
CA GLU A 55 -8.41 -2.83 26.02
C GLU A 55 -9.39 -1.87 26.71
N VAL A 56 -10.21 -1.14 25.94
CA VAL A 56 -11.21 -0.20 26.48
C VAL A 56 -12.19 -0.88 27.43
N ILE A 57 -12.58 -2.12 27.17
CA ILE A 57 -13.53 -2.87 28.01
C ILE A 57 -12.86 -3.81 29.02
N THR A 58 -11.54 -3.73 29.21
CA THR A 58 -10.87 -4.59 30.19
C THR A 58 -11.43 -4.33 31.59
N GLY A 59 -11.94 -5.38 32.24
CA GLY A 59 -12.64 -5.30 33.54
C GLY A 59 -14.16 -5.21 33.44
N VAL A 60 -14.73 -5.08 32.24
CA VAL A 60 -16.18 -5.13 31.98
C VAL A 60 -16.59 -6.57 31.70
N SER A 61 -17.67 -7.04 32.34
CA SER A 61 -18.22 -8.38 32.06
C SER A 61 -18.73 -8.49 30.62
N LYS A 62 -18.83 -9.72 30.09
CA LYS A 62 -19.37 -9.92 28.74
C LYS A 62 -20.79 -9.38 28.63
N GLU A 63 -21.62 -9.61 29.65
CA GLU A 63 -23.01 -9.18 29.73
C GLU A 63 -23.13 -7.64 29.72
N GLU A 64 -22.25 -6.94 30.44
CA GLU A 64 -22.18 -5.48 30.41
C GLU A 64 -21.68 -4.98 29.06
N ALA A 65 -20.66 -5.60 28.48
CA ALA A 65 -20.19 -5.24 27.14
C ALA A 65 -21.28 -5.42 26.07
N VAL A 66 -22.10 -6.50 26.14
CA VAL A 66 -23.28 -6.70 25.29
C VAL A 66 -24.26 -5.54 25.46
N LYS A 67 -24.50 -5.12 26.71
CA LYS A 67 -25.45 -4.04 27.04
C LYS A 67 -24.96 -2.67 26.55
N PHE A 68 -23.66 -2.39 26.63
CA PHE A 68 -23.06 -1.11 26.23
C PHE A 68 -22.81 -0.99 24.73
N LEU A 69 -22.35 -2.06 24.07
CA LEU A 69 -21.94 -2.04 22.66
C LEU A 69 -23.03 -2.57 21.72
N GLY A 70 -24.01 -3.29 22.26
CA GLY A 70 -25.07 -3.95 21.51
C GLY A 70 -24.63 -5.30 20.92
N PRO A 71 -25.57 -6.24 20.72
CA PRO A 71 -25.28 -7.61 20.27
C PRO A 71 -24.62 -7.67 18.88
N LYS A 72 -24.94 -6.73 17.98
CA LYS A 72 -24.35 -6.65 16.63
C LYS A 72 -22.85 -6.39 16.63
N LEU A 73 -22.33 -5.66 17.62
CA LEU A 73 -20.90 -5.40 17.75
C LEU A 73 -20.15 -6.65 18.23
N LEU A 74 -20.82 -7.56 18.94
CA LEU A 74 -20.22 -8.81 19.39
C LEU A 74 -20.19 -9.89 18.29
N GLU A 75 -21.20 -9.91 17.41
CA GLU A 75 -21.23 -10.81 16.24
C GLU A 75 -20.11 -10.53 15.23
N VAL A 76 -19.57 -9.30 15.22
CA VAL A 76 -18.51 -8.87 14.30
C VAL A 76 -17.11 -9.04 14.91
N PHE A 77 -17.01 -9.25 16.22
CA PHE A 77 -15.76 -9.30 16.96
C PHE A 77 -15.51 -10.73 17.46
N GLU A 78 -14.54 -11.42 16.85
CA GLU A 78 -14.12 -12.78 17.28
C GLU A 78 -13.30 -12.69 18.57
N TRP A 79 -13.94 -12.56 19.73
CA TRP A 79 -13.29 -12.34 21.04
C TRP A 79 -12.14 -13.32 21.36
N ASP A 80 -12.30 -14.58 20.94
CA ASP A 80 -11.35 -15.66 21.24
C ASP A 80 -10.10 -15.62 20.33
N ASN A 81 -10.15 -14.90 19.20
CA ASN A 81 -9.08 -14.83 18.20
C ASN A 81 -8.28 -13.51 18.25
N VAL A 82 -8.40 -12.73 19.34
CA VAL A 82 -7.95 -11.33 19.43
C VAL A 82 -6.65 -11.15 20.24
N LEU A 83 -5.82 -12.20 20.42
CA LEU A 83 -4.33 -12.16 20.43
C LEU A 83 -3.63 -13.02 21.51
N PRO A 84 -2.44 -13.56 21.20
CA PRO A 84 -1.57 -14.31 22.12
C PRO A 84 -0.41 -13.53 22.76
N VAL A 85 -0.27 -12.19 22.58
CA VAL A 85 0.90 -11.44 23.09
C VAL A 85 0.55 -10.68 24.38
N GLU A 86 0.73 -11.34 25.52
CA GLU A 86 0.45 -10.78 26.85
C GLU A 86 1.28 -9.52 27.16
N LYS A 87 2.54 -9.49 26.70
CA LYS A 87 3.50 -8.39 26.99
C LYS A 87 3.10 -7.03 26.39
N TYR A 88 2.34 -7.00 25.30
CA TYR A 88 1.93 -5.77 24.59
C TYR A 88 0.42 -5.60 24.52
N ARG A 89 -0.31 -6.19 25.48
CA ARG A 89 -1.78 -6.23 25.44
C ARG A 89 -2.43 -4.86 25.16
N LYS A 90 -1.92 -3.80 25.80
CA LYS A 90 -2.39 -2.41 25.63
C LYS A 90 -2.03 -1.75 24.30
N PHE A 91 -1.00 -2.24 23.62
CA PHE A 91 -0.46 -1.68 22.37
C PHE A 91 -0.68 -2.59 21.17
N ASN A 92 -1.50 -3.63 21.33
CA ASN A 92 -1.75 -4.63 20.30
C ASN A 92 -2.33 -4.05 19.01
N ALA A 93 -3.02 -2.91 19.07
CA ALA A 93 -3.48 -2.20 17.88
C ALA A 93 -2.33 -1.66 17.03
N LEU A 94 -1.28 -1.12 17.67
CA LEU A 94 -0.05 -0.68 17.01
C LEU A 94 0.71 -1.87 16.42
N VAL A 95 0.78 -2.99 17.15
CA VAL A 95 1.40 -4.25 16.68
C VAL A 95 0.67 -4.77 15.43
N TRP A 96 -0.66 -4.83 15.47
CA TRP A 96 -1.45 -5.22 14.29
C TRP A 96 -1.23 -4.24 13.13
N ALA A 97 -1.25 -2.93 13.39
CA ALA A 97 -1.04 -1.93 12.35
C ALA A 97 0.29 -2.16 11.60
N LYS A 98 1.40 -2.38 12.32
CA LYS A 98 2.68 -2.75 11.67
C LYS A 98 2.56 -4.05 10.88
N ARG A 99 2.00 -5.11 11.48
CA ARG A 99 1.88 -6.41 10.82
C ARG A 99 1.12 -6.31 9.50
N ILE A 100 -0.02 -5.65 9.53
CA ILE A 100 -0.87 -5.44 8.35
C ILE A 100 -0.13 -4.59 7.34
N GLN A 101 0.53 -3.49 7.75
CA GLN A 101 1.28 -2.65 6.82
C GLN A 101 2.39 -3.43 6.09
N ARG A 102 3.08 -4.34 6.79
CA ARG A 102 4.08 -5.21 6.16
C ARG A 102 3.47 -6.13 5.10
N GLU A 103 2.35 -6.76 5.42
CA GLU A 103 1.60 -7.62 4.49
C GLU A 103 1.07 -6.81 3.28
N LEU A 104 0.57 -5.59 3.51
CA LEU A 104 0.12 -4.68 2.45
C LEU A 104 1.27 -4.21 1.56
N ASN A 105 2.45 -3.92 2.13
CA ASN A 105 3.64 -3.53 1.37
C ASN A 105 4.05 -4.63 0.38
N GLN A 106 4.10 -5.89 0.84
CA GLN A 106 4.39 -7.05 -0.01
C GLN A 106 3.38 -7.15 -1.17
N GLN A 107 2.09 -6.98 -0.87
CA GLN A 107 1.05 -7.03 -1.90
C GLN A 107 1.13 -5.84 -2.87
N ASP A 108 1.51 -4.66 -2.39
CA ASP A 108 1.76 -3.49 -3.22
C ASP A 108 2.92 -3.72 -4.20
N GLU A 109 3.93 -4.53 -3.84
CA GLU A 109 5.00 -4.91 -4.78
C GLU A 109 4.47 -5.76 -5.93
N VAL A 110 3.57 -6.70 -5.64
CA VAL A 110 2.90 -7.53 -6.67
C VAL A 110 2.06 -6.66 -7.59
N ILE A 111 1.28 -5.73 -7.04
CA ILE A 111 0.49 -4.76 -7.82
C ILE A 111 1.42 -3.90 -8.68
N ARG A 112 2.52 -3.41 -8.11
CA ARG A 112 3.54 -2.59 -8.80
C ARG A 112 4.17 -3.36 -9.96
N TYR A 113 4.47 -4.65 -9.79
CA TYR A 113 4.99 -5.50 -10.86
C TYR A 113 4.07 -5.50 -12.09
N TYR A 114 2.77 -5.73 -11.91
CA TYR A 114 1.80 -5.71 -13.01
C TYR A 114 1.62 -4.32 -13.62
N ARG A 115 1.56 -3.26 -12.80
CA ARG A 115 1.49 -1.87 -13.30
C ARG A 115 2.71 -1.49 -14.14
N ASN A 116 3.92 -1.90 -13.74
CA ASN A 116 5.13 -1.64 -14.53
C ASN A 116 5.09 -2.34 -15.90
N ARG A 117 4.49 -3.53 -15.99
CA ARG A 117 4.26 -4.19 -17.29
C ARG A 117 3.24 -3.43 -18.14
N LEU A 118 2.14 -2.96 -17.54
CA LEU A 118 1.15 -2.15 -18.23
C LEU A 118 1.72 -0.82 -18.72
N TRP A 119 2.60 -0.18 -17.96
CA TRP A 119 3.32 1.01 -18.39
C TRP A 119 4.20 0.77 -19.63
N LYS A 120 4.89 -0.38 -19.69
CA LYS A 120 5.66 -0.77 -20.89
C LYS A 120 4.74 -0.99 -22.08
N ILE A 121 3.59 -1.61 -21.86
CA ILE A 121 2.55 -1.79 -22.88
C ILE A 121 2.02 -0.44 -23.37
N HIS A 122 1.73 0.50 -22.47
CA HIS A 122 1.24 1.83 -22.81
C HIS A 122 2.19 2.54 -23.79
N SER A 123 3.49 2.58 -23.48
CA SER A 123 4.50 3.17 -24.36
C SER A 123 4.63 2.45 -25.71
N LEU A 124 4.41 1.13 -25.76
CA LEU A 124 4.37 0.39 -27.02
C LEU A 124 3.13 0.74 -27.84
N LEU A 125 1.99 0.98 -27.19
CA LEU A 125 0.75 1.39 -27.86
C LEU A 125 0.87 2.78 -28.47
N GLU A 126 1.54 3.73 -27.81
CA GLU A 126 1.84 5.06 -28.37
C GLU A 126 2.63 4.94 -29.69
N LYS A 127 3.68 4.10 -29.71
CA LYS A 127 4.48 3.84 -30.93
C LYS A 127 3.67 3.16 -32.03
N LEU A 128 2.79 2.21 -31.66
CA LEU A 128 1.91 1.53 -32.61
C LEU A 128 0.88 2.49 -33.21
N GLU A 129 0.30 3.38 -32.39
CA GLU A 129 -0.65 4.38 -32.84
C GLU A 129 -0.02 5.30 -33.88
N GLU A 130 1.17 5.84 -33.59
CA GLU A 130 1.91 6.71 -34.50
C GLU A 130 2.21 6.00 -35.83
N ALA A 131 2.68 4.74 -35.76
CA ALA A 131 2.98 3.93 -36.94
C ALA A 131 1.72 3.70 -37.80
N TYR A 132 0.58 3.35 -37.20
CA TYR A 132 -0.67 3.16 -37.94
C TYR A 132 -1.22 4.46 -38.51
N ARG A 133 -1.07 5.58 -37.80
CA ARG A 133 -1.47 6.90 -38.27
C ARG A 133 -0.68 7.32 -39.52
N LYS A 134 0.65 7.13 -39.51
CA LYS A 134 1.52 7.40 -40.66
C LYS A 134 1.22 6.53 -41.89
N ASN A 135 0.62 5.35 -41.69
CA ASN A 135 0.22 4.44 -42.76
C ASN A 135 -1.28 4.51 -43.11
N TYR A 136 -2.00 5.53 -42.63
CA TYR A 136 -3.44 5.75 -42.91
C TYR A 136 -4.36 4.59 -42.45
N GLU A 137 -3.95 3.79 -41.48
CA GLU A 137 -4.66 2.61 -40.96
C GLU A 137 -5.72 2.99 -39.90
N LYS A 138 -6.74 3.77 -40.28
CA LYS A 138 -7.74 4.37 -39.36
C LYS A 138 -8.38 3.37 -38.39
N LYS A 139 -8.77 2.18 -38.87
CA LYS A 139 -9.38 1.12 -38.03
C LYS A 139 -8.42 0.61 -36.95
N LYS A 140 -7.11 0.59 -37.24
CA LYS A 140 -6.08 0.13 -36.29
C LYS A 140 -5.78 1.20 -35.25
N VAL A 141 -5.72 2.46 -35.66
CA VAL A 141 -5.60 3.61 -34.73
C VAL A 141 -6.70 3.56 -33.68
N ARG A 142 -7.97 3.40 -34.09
CA ARG A 142 -9.09 3.28 -33.15
C ARG A 142 -8.93 2.13 -32.15
N LYS A 143 -8.52 0.94 -32.62
CA LYS A 143 -8.28 -0.22 -31.75
C LYS A 143 -7.13 0.01 -30.75
N VAL A 144 -6.07 0.67 -31.19
CA VAL A 144 -4.95 1.03 -30.30
C VAL A 144 -5.41 2.02 -29.23
N PHE A 145 -6.21 3.01 -29.60
CA PHE A 145 -6.75 3.99 -28.67
C PHE A 145 -7.66 3.34 -27.60
N GLU A 146 -8.58 2.46 -28.02
CA GLU A 146 -9.45 1.71 -27.10
C GLU A 146 -8.62 0.85 -26.12
N LEU A 147 -7.59 0.17 -26.60
CA LEU A 147 -6.70 -0.64 -25.77
C LEU A 147 -5.84 0.23 -24.83
N MET A 148 -5.39 1.39 -25.30
CA MET A 148 -4.64 2.34 -24.47
C MET A 148 -5.50 2.85 -23.32
N HIS A 149 -6.77 3.19 -23.57
CA HIS A 149 -7.70 3.59 -22.52
C HIS A 149 -7.87 2.50 -21.45
N GLN A 150 -8.05 1.23 -21.86
CA GLN A 150 -8.12 0.09 -20.94
C GLN A 150 -6.84 -0.05 -20.11
N VAL A 151 -5.67 0.03 -20.75
CA VAL A 151 -4.37 -0.06 -20.07
C VAL A 151 -4.19 1.07 -19.06
N THR A 152 -4.54 2.30 -19.43
CA THR A 152 -4.52 3.47 -18.55
C THR A 152 -5.42 3.29 -17.34
N TYR A 153 -6.65 2.81 -17.55
CA TYR A 153 -7.55 2.48 -16.45
C TYR A 153 -6.92 1.46 -15.47
N LEU A 154 -6.35 0.37 -15.98
CA LEU A 154 -5.71 -0.66 -15.14
C LEU A 154 -4.47 -0.13 -14.39
N ILE A 155 -3.68 0.74 -15.01
CA ILE A 155 -2.54 1.39 -14.36
C ILE A 155 -3.00 2.19 -13.13
N PHE A 156 -4.10 2.93 -13.27
CA PHE A 156 -4.61 3.84 -12.24
C PHE A 156 -5.62 3.21 -11.29
N LEU A 157 -6.08 1.98 -11.55
CA LEU A 157 -7.02 1.26 -10.69
C LEU A 157 -6.44 1.12 -9.28
N ARG A 158 -7.10 1.72 -8.28
CA ARG A 158 -6.64 1.72 -6.87
C ARG A 158 -7.40 0.71 -6.03
N PRO A 159 -6.75 0.06 -5.05
CA PRO A 159 -7.46 -0.69 -4.03
C PRO A 159 -8.32 0.26 -3.19
N LYS A 160 -9.54 -0.18 -2.88
CA LYS A 160 -10.43 0.49 -1.93
C LYS A 160 -9.92 0.31 -0.50
N ARG A 161 -9.90 1.40 0.26
CA ARG A 161 -9.62 1.41 1.70
C ARG A 161 -10.86 1.92 2.43
N VAL A 162 -11.36 1.14 3.38
CA VAL A 162 -12.64 1.43 4.06
C VAL A 162 -12.50 2.37 5.25
N SER A 163 -11.29 2.54 5.78
CA SER A 163 -10.95 3.41 6.92
C SER A 163 -9.45 3.71 6.88
N ASP A 164 -9.00 4.78 7.53
CA ASP A 164 -7.58 5.12 7.61
C ASP A 164 -6.94 4.48 8.86
N ILE A 165 -5.89 3.67 8.67
CA ILE A 165 -5.16 3.03 9.78
C ILE A 165 -4.52 4.08 10.69
N ALA A 166 -3.99 5.18 10.14
CA ALA A 166 -3.41 6.24 10.95
C ALA A 166 -4.45 6.86 11.90
N LYS A 167 -5.67 7.11 11.38
CA LYS A 167 -6.76 7.63 12.19
C LYS A 167 -7.22 6.64 13.27
N LEU A 168 -7.23 5.34 12.97
CA LEU A 168 -7.55 4.31 13.95
C LEU A 168 -6.52 4.27 15.07
N ILE A 169 -5.23 4.44 14.76
CA ILE A 169 -4.16 4.56 15.76
C ILE A 169 -4.40 5.80 16.63
N GLU A 170 -4.59 6.97 16.03
CA GLU A 170 -4.81 8.24 16.76
C GLU A 170 -5.97 8.12 17.77
N LEU A 171 -7.11 7.59 17.34
CA LEU A 171 -8.32 7.48 18.18
C LEU A 171 -8.19 6.49 19.35
N SER A 172 -7.16 5.65 19.35
CA SER A 172 -6.99 4.57 20.31
C SER A 172 -5.61 4.55 20.96
N PHE A 173 -4.87 5.66 20.83
CA PHE A 173 -3.52 5.73 21.34
C PHE A 173 -3.51 5.85 22.86
N PHE A 174 -2.84 4.90 23.51
CA PHE A 174 -2.56 4.95 24.94
C PHE A 174 -1.14 5.46 25.17
N PRO A 175 -0.93 6.46 26.05
CA PRO A 175 0.41 6.87 26.43
C PRO A 175 1.24 5.69 26.94
N MET A 176 2.49 5.60 26.53
CA MET A 176 3.39 4.49 26.85
C MET A 176 4.71 4.98 27.41
N SER A 177 5.43 4.11 28.11
CA SER A 177 6.79 4.42 28.53
C SER A 177 7.76 4.45 27.34
N LYS A 178 8.88 5.16 27.49
CA LYS A 178 10.00 5.16 26.52
C LYS A 178 10.39 3.75 26.07
N ASN A 179 10.48 2.81 27.01
CA ASN A 179 10.90 1.43 26.70
C ASN A 179 9.85 0.67 25.88
N GLU A 180 8.57 0.87 26.17
CA GLU A 180 7.47 0.29 25.38
C GLU A 180 7.48 0.87 23.97
N PHE A 181 7.63 2.19 23.83
CA PHE A 181 7.75 2.85 22.53
C PHE A 181 8.91 2.27 21.70
N LEU A 182 10.12 2.25 22.26
CA LEU A 182 11.30 1.73 21.57
C LEU A 182 11.14 0.25 21.18
N SER A 183 10.45 -0.54 22.00
CA SER A 183 10.20 -1.96 21.70
C SER A 183 9.25 -2.20 20.52
N LEU A 184 8.47 -1.18 20.13
CA LEU A 184 7.58 -1.23 18.97
C LEU A 184 8.29 -0.82 17.67
N LEU A 185 9.45 -0.17 17.74
CA LEU A 185 10.18 0.34 16.59
C LEU A 185 11.23 -0.67 16.09
N SER A 186 11.46 -0.68 14.79
CA SER A 186 12.58 -1.39 14.17
C SER A 186 13.78 -0.44 14.09
N ILE A 187 14.42 -0.17 15.24
CA ILE A 187 15.46 0.88 15.36
C ILE A 187 16.61 0.63 14.38
N ASP A 188 17.03 1.69 13.68
CA ASP A 188 18.22 1.68 12.84
C ASP A 188 19.49 1.62 13.70
N HIS A 189 20.27 0.55 13.52
CA HIS A 189 21.55 0.34 14.22
C HIS A 189 22.75 0.40 13.27
N SER A 190 22.58 0.97 12.07
CA SER A 190 23.67 1.17 11.11
C SER A 190 24.77 2.04 11.72
N ARG A 191 26.02 1.73 11.38
CA ARG A 191 27.19 2.44 11.92
C ARG A 191 27.18 3.93 11.56
N GLU A 192 26.59 4.27 10.42
CA GLU A 192 26.54 5.61 9.86
C GLU A 192 25.58 6.53 10.63
N ARG A 193 24.50 5.97 11.21
CA ARG A 193 23.49 6.73 11.96
C ARG A 193 23.50 6.46 13.46
N ALA A 194 24.38 5.60 13.96
CA ALA A 194 24.38 5.17 15.36
C ALA A 194 24.46 6.34 16.37
N GLU A 195 25.27 7.36 16.10
CA GLU A 195 25.39 8.53 16.99
C GLU A 195 24.14 9.42 16.95
N GLU A 196 23.59 9.65 15.76
CA GLU A 196 22.34 10.40 15.54
C GLU A 196 21.17 9.71 16.25
N VAL A 197 20.96 8.41 15.96
CA VAL A 197 19.89 7.59 16.55
C VAL A 197 20.04 7.53 18.07
N LYS A 198 21.27 7.43 18.60
CA LYS A 198 21.49 7.45 20.04
C LYS A 198 21.08 8.80 20.66
N SER A 199 21.49 9.92 20.05
CA SER A 199 21.07 11.25 20.49
C SER A 199 19.55 11.40 20.47
N HIS A 200 18.90 10.85 19.43
CA HIS A 200 17.45 10.84 19.34
C HIS A 200 16.80 10.01 20.44
N ILE A 201 17.30 8.81 20.69
CA ILE A 201 16.82 7.94 21.75
C ILE A 201 16.98 8.63 23.11
N ASP A 202 18.11 9.29 23.38
CA ASP A 202 18.40 9.94 24.66
C ASP A 202 17.43 11.09 24.96
N SER A 203 16.93 11.81 23.94
CA SER A 203 15.97 12.91 24.11
C SER A 203 14.52 12.46 24.34
N ILE A 204 14.17 11.20 24.07
CA ILE A 204 12.79 10.69 24.24
C ILE A 204 12.37 10.83 25.71
N PRO A 205 11.21 11.47 25.99
CA PRO A 205 10.69 11.61 27.34
C PRO A 205 10.33 10.26 27.96
N LYS A 206 10.22 10.20 29.29
CA LYS A 206 9.86 8.96 30.01
C LYS A 206 8.50 8.40 29.57
N GLN A 207 7.58 9.26 29.18
CA GLN A 207 6.26 8.93 28.68
C GLN A 207 6.08 9.52 27.27
N VAL A 208 5.57 8.71 26.36
CA VAL A 208 5.33 9.02 24.95
C VAL A 208 3.83 9.04 24.73
N ASP A 209 3.29 10.22 24.44
CA ASP A 209 1.92 10.40 23.95
C ASP A 209 1.87 10.33 22.41
N PHE A 210 0.68 10.49 21.82
CA PHE A 210 0.51 10.38 20.37
C PHE A 210 1.32 11.44 19.59
N ASN A 211 1.37 12.68 20.09
CA ASN A 211 2.11 13.75 19.41
C ASN A 211 3.61 13.50 19.44
N THR A 212 4.12 13.06 20.60
CA THR A 212 5.51 12.65 20.78
C THR A 212 5.83 11.47 19.88
N PHE A 213 4.95 10.46 19.83
CA PHE A 213 5.09 9.32 18.93
C PHE A 213 5.23 9.75 17.47
N CYS A 214 4.32 10.61 16.98
CA CYS A 214 4.36 11.11 15.61
C CYS A 214 5.64 11.90 15.32
N HIS A 215 6.10 12.75 16.23
CA HIS A 215 7.33 13.52 16.05
C HIS A 215 8.55 12.61 15.86
N PHE A 216 8.73 11.62 16.74
CA PHE A 216 9.90 10.73 16.68
C PHE A 216 9.85 9.73 15.53
N VAL A 217 8.66 9.32 15.09
CA VAL A 217 8.49 8.44 13.93
C VAL A 217 8.65 9.22 12.62
N HIS A 218 7.98 10.38 12.49
CA HIS A 218 7.86 11.09 11.22
C HIS A 218 9.04 12.03 10.95
N ASP A 219 9.44 12.80 11.97
CA ASP A 219 10.41 13.88 11.76
C ASP A 219 11.85 13.39 11.98
N TRP A 220 12.04 12.43 12.89
CA TRP A 220 13.35 11.97 13.32
C TRP A 220 13.72 10.57 12.79
N VAL A 221 12.77 9.90 12.11
CA VAL A 221 12.98 8.67 11.33
C VAL A 221 13.85 7.65 12.08
N LEU A 222 13.35 7.24 13.26
CA LEU A 222 14.05 6.31 14.15
C LEU A 222 14.09 4.87 13.65
N GLU A 223 13.13 4.48 12.80
CA GLU A 223 13.12 3.14 12.22
C GLU A 223 14.11 3.04 11.05
N ASP A 224 14.61 1.84 10.80
CA ASP A 224 15.32 1.48 9.56
C ASP A 224 14.44 1.81 8.35
N GLU A 225 15.00 2.51 7.36
CA GLU A 225 14.32 2.93 6.13
C GLU A 225 13.60 1.79 5.38
N ASN A 226 14.11 0.56 5.51
CA ASN A 226 13.55 -0.64 4.89
C ASN A 226 12.40 -1.25 5.71
N ASN A 227 12.23 -0.81 6.95
CA ASN A 227 11.29 -1.32 7.94
C ASN A 227 10.49 -0.23 8.66
N ASP A 228 10.45 0.98 8.11
CA ASP A 228 9.79 2.16 8.69
C ASP A 228 8.27 2.14 8.48
N LEU A 229 7.64 1.15 9.12
CA LEU A 229 6.23 0.86 8.91
C LEU A 229 5.34 1.94 9.53
N PHE A 230 5.73 2.54 10.65
CA PHE A 230 4.93 3.60 11.23
C PHE A 230 5.02 4.91 10.44
N PHE A 231 6.19 5.28 9.91
CA PHE A 231 6.26 6.41 8.98
C PHE A 231 5.33 6.18 7.79
N ILE A 232 5.42 5.00 7.16
CA ILE A 232 4.55 4.68 6.03
C ILE A 232 3.08 4.84 6.42
N ILE A 233 2.66 4.30 7.56
CA ILE A 233 1.26 4.41 8.05
C ILE A 233 0.87 5.88 8.27
N LEU A 234 1.70 6.68 8.91
CA LEU A 234 1.38 8.07 9.27
C LEU A 234 1.44 9.04 8.07
N SER A 235 2.31 8.78 7.10
CA SER A 235 2.48 9.60 5.89
C SER A 235 1.47 9.24 4.77
N HIS A 236 0.36 8.56 5.09
CA HIS A 236 -0.56 7.97 4.12
C HIS A 236 -1.39 8.95 3.23
N THR A 237 -0.97 10.21 3.10
CA THR A 237 -1.30 11.06 1.95
C THR A 237 -0.45 10.68 0.72
N ASN A 238 -0.61 9.44 0.25
CA ASN A 238 0.25 8.79 -0.74
C ASN A 238 -0.02 9.22 -2.21
N VAL A 239 -0.40 10.49 -2.42
CA VAL A 239 -0.56 11.10 -3.76
C VAL A 239 0.82 11.37 -4.37
N GLU A 240 1.77 11.85 -3.57
CA GLU A 240 3.11 12.22 -4.04
C GLU A 240 3.92 11.02 -4.53
N ALA A 241 3.89 9.88 -3.82
CA ALA A 241 4.64 8.71 -4.27
C ALA A 241 4.05 8.07 -5.55
N ALA A 242 2.79 8.33 -5.86
CA ALA A 242 2.20 7.91 -7.14
C ALA A 242 2.65 8.79 -8.30
N VAL A 243 2.73 10.11 -8.07
CA VAL A 243 3.21 11.10 -9.06
C VAL A 243 4.71 10.94 -9.31
N GLN A 244 5.53 10.83 -8.26
CA GLN A 244 6.97 10.62 -8.37
C GLN A 244 7.33 9.32 -9.13
N ARG A 245 6.53 8.25 -8.98
CA ARG A 245 6.71 7.02 -9.75
C ARG A 245 6.41 7.18 -11.24
N TYR A 246 5.44 8.01 -11.60
CA TYR A 246 5.14 8.34 -12.99
C TYR A 246 6.27 9.16 -13.62
N ASP A 247 6.75 10.19 -12.92
CA ASP A 247 7.82 11.05 -13.40
C ASP A 247 9.15 10.29 -13.54
N LYS A 248 9.48 9.43 -12.56
CA LYS A 248 10.65 8.55 -12.64
C LYS A 248 10.58 7.61 -13.85
N TYR A 249 9.43 7.00 -14.11
CA TYR A 249 9.25 6.12 -15.27
C TYR A 249 9.39 6.87 -16.60
N LYS A 250 8.88 8.11 -16.69
CA LYS A 250 9.08 8.97 -17.87
C LYS A 250 10.55 9.33 -18.07
N LEU A 251 11.29 9.63 -17.00
CA LEU A 251 12.72 9.94 -17.04
C LEU A 251 13.57 8.74 -17.45
N ASP A 252 13.25 7.54 -16.96
CA ASP A 252 13.97 6.31 -17.32
C ASP A 252 13.74 5.89 -18.79
N GLN A 253 12.69 6.39 -19.45
CA GLN A 253 12.47 6.20 -20.89
C GLN A 253 13.15 7.26 -21.77
N ALA A 254 13.60 8.36 -21.19
CA ALA A 254 14.23 9.47 -21.89
C ALA A 254 15.77 9.34 -21.97
N LYS A 255 16.35 8.34 -21.30
CA LYS A 255 17.76 7.95 -21.38
C LYS A 255 17.96 6.81 -22.39
#